data_AF-A0A7X1IVN2-F1
#
_entry.id   AF-A0A7X1IVN2-F1
#
_cell.length_a   1.000
_cell.length_b   1.000
_cell.length_c   1.000
_cell.angle_alpha   90.00
_cell.angle_beta   90.00
_cell.angle_gamma   90.00
#
_symmetry.space_group_name_H-M   'P 1'
#
loop_
_entity.id
_entity.type
_entity.pdbx_description
1 polymer ?
#
loop_
_entity_poly.entity_id
_entity_poly.type
_entity_poly.pdbx_seq_one_letter_code
_entity_poly.pdbx_strand_id
1 'polypeptide(L)'
;MNRLLLTFSLFAIGSHSAIPAMAAEKLFAQATETDSQLKKLFDKASDGCRHSLSHDVRVAVDCVSMRIYGVALNERDWCYGRSYEANAQMSWHRCDANSIRFSLDKLIDVRR
;
A
#
# COMPACT_ATOMS: atom_id res chain seq x y z
N MET A 1 14.39 -29.85 -64.08
CA MET A 1 14.39 -30.60 -62.80
C MET A 1 15.17 -29.75 -61.79
N ASN A 2 14.72 -29.33 -60.63
CA ASN A 2 13.49 -29.56 -59.87
C ASN A 2 13.31 -28.33 -58.96
N ARG A 3 12.07 -27.84 -58.83
CA ARG A 3 11.69 -26.77 -57.90
C ARG A 3 11.73 -27.32 -56.47
N LEU A 4 12.23 -26.54 -55.50
CA LEU A 4 11.66 -26.57 -54.15
C LEU A 4 11.79 -25.18 -53.52
N LEU A 5 10.66 -24.47 -53.51
CA LEU A 5 10.41 -23.26 -52.74
C LEU A 5 10.14 -23.68 -51.30
N LEU A 6 10.84 -23.11 -50.33
CA LEU A 6 10.48 -23.15 -48.91
C LEU A 6 10.56 -21.74 -48.35
N THR A 7 9.47 -21.00 -48.55
CA THR A 7 9.17 -19.76 -47.86
C THR A 7 8.76 -20.11 -46.42
N PHE A 8 9.63 -19.83 -45.45
CA PHE A 8 9.27 -19.90 -44.04
C PHE A 8 8.95 -18.50 -43.50
N SER A 9 7.64 -18.27 -43.45
CA SER A 9 6.87 -17.55 -42.43
C SER A 9 7.48 -16.35 -41.73
N LEU A 10 6.86 -15.20 -42.02
CA LEU A 10 6.79 -13.97 -41.25
C LEU A 10 6.81 -14.21 -39.72
N PHE A 11 7.87 -13.78 -39.05
CA PHE A 11 7.78 -13.42 -37.63
C PHE A 11 7.00 -12.11 -37.53
N ALA A 12 5.71 -12.20 -37.22
CA ALA A 12 4.96 -11.08 -36.69
C ALA A 12 5.60 -10.70 -35.35
N ILE A 13 6.41 -9.65 -35.35
CA ILE A 13 6.92 -9.03 -34.12
C ILE A 13 5.67 -8.52 -33.40
N GLY A 14 5.26 -9.25 -32.37
CA GLY A 14 4.13 -8.90 -31.54
C GLY A 14 4.33 -7.50 -30.99
N SER A 15 3.45 -6.59 -31.39
CA SER A 15 3.26 -5.31 -30.75
C SER A 15 2.87 -5.59 -29.29
N HIS A 16 3.86 -5.56 -28.40
CA HIS A 16 3.61 -5.53 -26.97
C HIS A 16 3.06 -4.15 -26.70
N SER A 17 1.74 -4.03 -26.75
CA SER A 17 1.02 -2.88 -26.21
C SER A 17 1.42 -2.79 -24.75
N ALA A 18 2.37 -1.89 -24.44
CA ALA A 18 2.65 -1.49 -23.09
C ALA A 18 1.36 -0.85 -22.57
N ILE A 19 0.55 -1.63 -21.87
CA ILE A 19 -0.58 -1.10 -21.12
C ILE A 19 0.06 -0.11 -20.14
N PRO A 20 -0.21 1.20 -20.25
CA PRO A 20 0.27 2.13 -19.24
C PRO A 20 -0.25 1.60 -17.91
N ALA A 21 0.65 1.35 -16.96
CA ALA A 21 0.26 1.03 -15.61
C ALA A 21 -0.63 2.17 -15.13
N MET A 22 -1.96 1.97 -15.13
CA MET A 22 -2.88 2.91 -14.55
C MET A 22 -2.42 3.05 -13.11
N ALA A 23 -1.88 4.21 -12.76
CA ALA A 23 -1.58 4.53 -11.38
C ALA A 23 -2.86 4.24 -10.59
N ALA A 24 -2.79 3.32 -9.63
CA ALA A 24 -3.94 2.95 -8.83
C ALA A 24 -4.59 4.24 -8.30
N GLU A 25 -5.90 4.37 -8.49
CA GLU A 25 -6.63 5.54 -8.04
C GLU A 25 -6.45 5.68 -6.53
N LYS A 26 -6.11 6.89 -6.09
CA LYS A 26 -5.94 7.20 -4.66
C LYS A 26 -7.29 7.09 -3.97
N LEU A 27 -7.38 6.24 -2.95
CA LEU A 27 -8.57 6.01 -2.14
C LEU A 27 -9.02 7.28 -1.41
N PHE A 28 -8.09 8.16 -1.05
CA PHE A 28 -8.34 9.34 -0.25
C PHE A 28 -7.99 10.65 -0.97
N ALA A 29 -8.20 10.70 -2.29
CA ALA A 29 -7.88 11.87 -3.11
C ALA A 29 -8.55 13.18 -2.65
N GLN A 30 -9.71 13.08 -1.99
CA GLN A 30 -10.50 14.23 -1.51
C GLN A 30 -10.30 14.54 -0.02
N ALA A 31 -9.40 13.82 0.68
CA ALA A 31 -9.15 14.05 2.11
C ALA A 31 -8.63 15.47 2.36
N THR A 32 -9.24 16.16 3.32
CA THR A 32 -8.94 17.57 3.64
C THR A 32 -7.88 17.70 4.74
N GLU A 33 -7.59 16.62 5.45
CA GLU A 33 -6.59 16.56 6.50
C GLU A 33 -5.19 16.84 5.93
N THR A 34 -4.40 17.63 6.64
CA THR A 34 -2.97 17.81 6.38
C THR A 34 -2.17 16.57 6.80
N ASP A 35 -0.94 16.43 6.30
CA ASP A 35 -0.04 15.33 6.71
C ASP A 35 0.17 15.28 8.22
N SER A 36 0.27 16.45 8.86
CA SER A 36 0.44 16.56 10.33
C SER A 36 -0.80 16.08 11.07
N GLN A 37 -2.00 16.41 10.58
CA GLN A 37 -3.26 15.92 11.16
C GLN A 37 -3.39 14.41 11.01
N LEU A 38 -3.10 13.87 9.82
CA LEU A 38 -3.14 12.42 9.59
C LEU A 38 -2.13 11.67 10.47
N LYS A 39 -0.91 12.19 10.65
CA LYS A 39 0.09 11.60 11.56
C LYS A 39 -0.40 11.58 13.02
N LYS A 40 -0.99 12.68 13.49
CA LYS A 40 -1.57 12.74 14.84
C LYS A 40 -2.75 11.78 15.03
N LEU A 41 -3.59 11.65 14.02
CA LEU A 41 -4.72 10.70 14.03
C LEU A 41 -4.22 9.25 14.04
N PHE A 42 -3.19 8.96 13.26
CA PHE A 42 -2.50 7.68 13.30
C PHE A 42 -1.92 7.38 14.67
N ASP A 43 -1.16 8.31 15.26
CA ASP A 43 -0.50 8.09 16.55
C ASP A 43 -1.54 7.79 17.64
N LYS A 44 -2.62 8.59 17.69
CA LYS A 44 -3.74 8.37 18.61
C LYS A 44 -4.41 7.01 18.45
N ALA A 45 -4.68 6.59 17.21
CA ALA A 45 -5.28 5.28 16.94
C ALA A 45 -4.29 4.13 17.21
N SER A 46 -3.01 4.35 16.94
CA SER A 46 -1.92 3.41 17.19
C SER A 46 -1.75 3.13 18.68
N ASP A 47 -1.88 4.14 19.54
CA ASP A 47 -1.81 3.96 20.99
C ASP A 47 -2.87 2.98 21.49
N GLY A 48 -4.12 3.09 21.01
CA GLY A 48 -5.21 2.17 21.36
C GLY A 48 -5.01 0.77 20.78
N CYS A 49 -4.52 0.69 19.54
CA CYS A 49 -4.31 -0.57 18.84
C CYS A 49 -3.12 -1.38 19.39
N ARG A 50 -1.98 -0.74 19.66
CA ARG A 50 -0.71 -1.43 19.95
C ARG A 50 -0.49 -1.71 21.43
N HIS A 51 -1.09 -0.92 22.32
CA HIS A 51 -0.90 -1.08 23.77
C HIS A 51 -1.99 -1.92 24.44
N SER A 52 -2.93 -2.49 23.68
CA SER A 52 -3.99 -3.35 24.19
C SER A 52 -3.90 -4.76 23.59
N LEU A 53 -4.07 -5.78 24.45
CA LEU A 53 -4.28 -7.17 24.04
C LEU A 53 -5.76 -7.55 24.04
N SER A 54 -6.66 -6.59 24.31
CA SER A 54 -8.11 -6.84 24.33
C SER A 54 -8.65 -6.99 22.90
N HIS A 55 -9.68 -7.83 22.77
CA HIS A 55 -10.42 -8.01 21.52
C HIS A 55 -11.69 -7.13 21.48
N ASP A 56 -11.77 -6.12 22.35
CA ASP A 56 -12.91 -5.21 22.38
C ASP A 56 -13.09 -4.46 21.06
N VAL A 57 -14.35 -4.19 20.70
CA VAL A 57 -14.71 -3.45 19.48
C VAL A 57 -13.96 -2.13 19.38
N ARG A 58 -13.71 -1.44 20.50
CA ARG A 58 -12.94 -0.19 20.52
C ARG A 58 -11.51 -0.37 20.04
N VAL A 59 -10.82 -1.43 20.47
CA VAL A 59 -9.45 -1.76 20.03
C VAL A 59 -9.45 -2.12 18.55
N ALA A 60 -10.45 -2.87 18.09
CA ALA A 60 -10.59 -3.18 16.67
C ALA A 60 -10.78 -1.91 15.82
N VAL A 61 -11.63 -0.98 16.26
CA VAL A 61 -11.83 0.33 15.61
C VAL A 61 -10.53 1.12 15.57
N ASP A 62 -9.76 1.15 16.66
CA ASP A 62 -8.47 1.84 16.71
C ASP A 62 -7.46 1.23 15.71
N CYS A 63 -7.36 -0.10 15.64
CA CYS A 63 -6.48 -0.77 14.68
C CYS A 63 -6.87 -0.54 13.21
N VAL A 64 -8.17 -0.55 12.92
CA VAL A 64 -8.70 -0.24 11.58
C VAL A 64 -8.41 1.23 11.22
N SER A 65 -8.69 2.15 12.14
CA SER A 65 -8.46 3.59 11.94
C SER A 65 -6.99 3.89 11.72
N MET A 66 -6.10 3.29 12.51
CA MET A 66 -4.64 3.40 12.34
C MET A 66 -4.23 3.00 10.91
N ARG A 67 -4.76 1.89 10.38
CA ARG A 67 -4.46 1.45 9.00
C ARG A 67 -5.00 2.42 7.94
N ILE A 68 -6.21 2.93 8.11
CA ILE A 68 -6.81 3.92 7.19
C ILE A 68 -5.94 5.18 7.11
N TYR A 69 -5.58 5.76 8.25
CA TYR A 69 -4.71 6.95 8.27
C TYR A 69 -3.33 6.65 7.68
N GLY A 70 -2.78 5.45 7.94
CA GLY A 70 -1.54 5.00 7.34
C GLY A 70 -1.61 4.89 5.80
N VAL A 71 -2.70 4.38 5.25
CA VAL A 71 -2.91 4.30 3.79
C VAL A 71 -3.04 5.69 3.18
N ALA A 72 -3.80 6.60 3.80
CA ALA A 72 -3.90 7.99 3.34
C ALA A 72 -2.52 8.69 3.32
N LEU A 73 -1.65 8.40 4.30
CA LEU A 73 -0.27 8.89 4.33
C LEU A 73 0.62 8.22 3.26
N ASN A 74 0.46 6.92 3.01
CA ASN A 74 1.19 6.24 1.92
C ASN A 74 0.89 6.89 0.56
N GLU A 75 -0.38 7.25 0.29
CA GLU A 75 -0.79 7.94 -0.95
C GLU A 75 -0.16 9.34 -1.11
N ARG A 76 0.38 9.87 -0.01
CA ARG A 76 1.11 11.14 0.08
C ARG A 76 2.61 10.96 0.26
N ASP A 77 3.11 9.76 0.00
CA ASP A 77 4.53 9.39 0.06
C ASP A 77 5.14 9.50 1.48
N TRP A 78 4.32 9.22 2.50
CA TRP A 78 4.72 9.08 3.89
C TRP A 78 4.53 7.65 4.38
N CYS A 79 5.57 7.09 5.00
CA CYS A 79 5.59 5.73 5.52
C CYS A 79 6.04 5.71 6.99
N TYR A 80 5.58 4.73 7.76
CA TYR A 80 5.92 4.58 9.18
C TYR A 80 6.82 3.38 9.38
N GLY A 81 8.11 3.65 9.61
CA GLY A 81 9.13 2.66 9.81
C GLY A 81 9.57 1.89 8.55
N ARG A 82 10.68 1.17 8.72
CA ARG A 82 11.27 0.31 7.69
C ARG A 82 11.25 -1.15 8.11
N SER A 83 11.33 -2.04 7.12
CA SER A 83 11.26 -3.50 7.30
C SER A 83 12.33 -4.08 8.25
N TYR A 84 13.44 -3.38 8.41
CA TYR A 84 14.56 -3.77 9.28
C TYR A 84 14.57 -3.06 10.65
N GLU A 85 13.67 -2.12 10.89
CA GLU A 85 13.62 -1.37 12.15
C GLU A 85 12.82 -2.15 13.20
N ALA A 86 13.30 -2.15 14.44
CA ALA A 86 12.50 -2.62 15.56
C ALA A 86 11.31 -1.67 15.78
N ASN A 87 10.16 -2.20 16.20
CA ASN A 87 8.91 -1.41 16.37
C ASN A 87 9.11 -0.11 17.18
N ALA A 88 9.93 -0.13 18.24
CA ALA A 88 10.19 1.03 19.09
C ALA A 88 11.00 2.16 18.41
N GLN A 89 11.64 1.87 17.28
CA GLN A 89 12.48 2.81 16.53
C GLN A 89 11.75 3.39 15.31
N MET A 90 10.57 2.87 14.98
CA MET A 90 9.82 3.29 13.80
C MET A 90 9.33 4.73 13.95
N SER A 91 9.41 5.48 12.86
CA SER A 91 8.95 6.86 12.79
C SER A 91 8.48 7.21 11.38
N TRP A 92 7.80 8.35 11.25
CA TRP A 92 7.35 8.85 9.96
C TRP A 92 8.52 9.32 9.10
N HIS A 93 8.58 8.83 7.86
CA HIS A 93 9.58 9.25 6.88
C HIS A 93 8.99 9.27 5.46
N ARG A 94 9.70 9.89 4.52
CA ARG A 94 9.36 9.79 3.09
C ARG A 94 9.58 8.35 2.64
N CYS A 95 8.62 7.80 1.91
CA CYS A 95 8.67 6.39 1.55
C CYS A 95 9.90 6.08 0.69
N ASP A 96 10.55 4.97 0.98
CA ASP A 96 11.65 4.41 0.23
C ASP A 96 11.39 2.91 -0.04
N ALA A 97 12.34 2.23 -0.70
CA ALA A 97 12.18 0.81 -1.07
C ALA A 97 12.02 -0.12 0.15
N ASN A 98 12.50 0.29 1.32
CA ASN A 98 12.46 -0.50 2.56
C ASN A 98 11.33 -0.07 3.50
N SER A 99 10.56 0.95 3.12
CA SER A 99 9.41 1.42 3.89
C SER A 99 8.34 0.36 4.05
N ILE A 100 7.79 0.28 5.26
CA ILE A 100 6.57 -0.48 5.53
C ILE A 100 5.38 0.32 5.01
N ARG A 101 4.50 -0.34 4.26
CA ARG A 101 3.26 0.25 3.73
C ARG A 101 2.04 -0.46 4.30
N PHE A 102 1.12 0.34 4.82
CA PHE A 102 -0.22 -0.09 5.18
C PHE A 102 -1.04 -0.56 3.96
N SER A 103 -1.91 -1.54 4.19
CA SER A 103 -2.94 -2.02 3.24
C SER A 103 -4.24 -2.29 4.00
N LEU A 104 -5.37 -2.09 3.31
CA LEU A 104 -6.71 -2.37 3.80
C LEU A 104 -7.17 -3.81 3.47
N ASP A 105 -6.42 -4.59 2.69
CA ASP A 105 -6.82 -5.94 2.27
C ASP A 105 -7.05 -6.88 3.47
N LYS A 106 -6.29 -6.66 4.55
CA LYS A 106 -6.39 -7.41 5.80
C LYS A 106 -7.56 -6.98 6.71
N LEU A 107 -8.31 -5.93 6.34
CA LEU A 107 -9.48 -5.47 7.09
C LEU A 107 -10.78 -6.13 6.62
N ILE A 108 -10.80 -6.63 5.38
CA ILE A 108 -11.98 -7.27 4.77
C ILE A 108 -12.03 -8.76 5.13
N ASP A 109 -10.93 -9.33 5.63
CA ASP A 109 -10.88 -10.70 6.15
C ASP A 109 -11.28 -10.72 7.64
N VAL A 110 -12.58 -10.55 7.91
CA VAL A 110 -13.20 -10.65 9.26
C VAL A 110 -13.19 -12.09 9.79
N ARG A 111 -12.37 -12.99 9.21
CA ARG A 111 -12.25 -14.39 9.62
C ARG A 111 -10.84 -14.66 10.13
N ARG A 112 -10.54 -14.18 11.34
CA ARG A 112 -9.49 -14.81 12.15
C ARG A 112 -9.82 -14.78 13.62
#